data_AF-A0A0K6GC31-F1
#
_entry.id   AF-A0A0K6GC31-F1
#
_cell.length_a   1.000
_cell.length_b   1.000
_cell.length_c   1.000
_cell.angle_alpha   90.00
_cell.angle_beta   90.00
_cell.angle_gamma   90.00
#
_symmetry.space_group_name_H-M   'P 1'
#
loop_
_entity.id
_entity.type
_entity.pdbx_description
1 polymer ?
#
loop_
_entity_poly.entity_id
_entity_poly.type
_entity_poly.pdbx_seq_one_letter_code
_entity_poly.pdbx_strand_id
1 'polypeptide(L)'
;MTSPLELSTSQKELASSALAEVFGCTDETFIIRETQAITFALEIESGDVENSPIAVVVPDEFTYILGEDSSSVVVVDTFPPPFNLDPIIAKHNIWEIIVVQSSDRLRFGPVYGTRKIPIRYESSDIIARGAAIMATLALPEAPVSILPLALGVVLHGSLSHIVIPSFSVLPQQVKFTLTTVHPNQRKAAVEIREGLRARAVDNRFVTILRLYHIPPAPAGSIPIEVTLTVERNNKRVTVKAVETLSGRELETSVDRSGLAYEEGVLESQQAAGEKYYEEDAQFRASVDEKIVRETQPEDAVQLFGHPSIKHEEL
;
A
#
# COMPACT_ATOMS: atom_id res chain seq x y z
N MET A 1 3.17 27.10 -3.72
CA MET A 1 2.68 26.26 -4.83
C MET A 1 2.75 24.84 -4.32
N THR A 2 1.62 24.36 -3.80
CA THR A 2 1.44 23.01 -3.26
C THR A 2 1.50 21.99 -4.39
N SER A 3 2.04 20.81 -4.10
CA SER A 3 2.28 19.77 -5.10
C SER A 3 0.95 19.36 -5.76
N PRO A 4 0.89 19.13 -7.09
CA PRO A 4 -0.34 18.77 -7.82
C PRO A 4 -0.93 17.38 -7.46
N LEU A 5 -0.43 16.77 -6.39
CA LEU A 5 -0.85 15.49 -5.80
C LEU A 5 -1.19 15.62 -4.32
N GLU A 6 -1.28 16.85 -3.79
CA GLU A 6 -1.64 17.04 -2.38
C GLU A 6 -3.08 16.63 -2.12
N LEU A 7 -3.21 15.66 -1.21
CA LEU A 7 -4.48 15.21 -0.67
C LEU A 7 -5.23 16.39 -0.03
N SER A 8 -6.54 16.47 -0.26
CA SER A 8 -7.41 17.41 0.44
C SER A 8 -7.40 17.15 1.95
N THR A 9 -7.84 18.12 2.75
CA THR A 9 -7.87 18.01 4.21
C THR A 9 -8.61 16.75 4.67
N SER A 10 -9.76 16.47 4.06
CA SER A 10 -10.57 15.28 4.35
C SER A 10 -9.89 13.97 3.94
N GLN A 11 -9.09 13.98 2.86
CA GLN A 11 -8.30 12.81 2.44
C GLN A 11 -7.12 12.53 3.37
N LYS A 12 -6.51 13.59 3.93
CA LYS A 12 -5.47 13.47 4.97
C LYS A 12 -6.05 12.87 6.26
N GLU A 13 -7.23 13.31 6.68
CA GLU A 13 -7.93 12.78 7.86
C GLU A 13 -8.29 11.28 7.69
N LEU A 14 -8.83 10.89 6.52
CA LEU A 14 -9.15 9.48 6.22
C LEU A 14 -7.90 8.58 6.18
N ALA A 15 -6.81 9.04 5.57
CA ALA A 15 -5.54 8.29 5.55
C ALA A 15 -4.95 8.12 6.96
N SER A 16 -5.06 9.15 7.79
CA SER A 16 -4.62 9.09 9.19
C SER A 16 -5.41 8.08 10.02
N SER A 17 -6.72 7.96 9.79
CA SER A 17 -7.58 6.97 10.46
C SER A 17 -7.23 5.53 10.10
N ALA A 18 -6.88 5.24 8.85
CA ALA A 18 -6.50 3.90 8.40
C ALA A 18 -5.11 3.48 8.91
N LEU A 19 -4.19 4.43 9.09
CA LEU A 19 -2.86 4.19 9.64
C LEU A 19 -2.89 3.91 11.16
N ALA A 20 -3.87 4.49 11.87
CA ALA A 20 -4.07 4.27 13.30
C ALA A 20 -4.36 2.80 13.65
N GLU A 21 -5.08 2.09 12.79
CA GLU A 21 -5.47 0.69 13.00
C GLU A 21 -4.31 -0.30 12.86
N VAL A 22 -3.29 0.03 12.05
CA VAL A 22 -2.15 -0.86 11.75
C VAL A 22 -0.98 -0.66 12.73
N PHE A 23 -0.78 0.57 13.21
CA PHE A 23 0.40 0.92 14.02
C PHE A 23 0.09 1.40 15.44
N GLY A 24 -1.19 1.45 15.84
CA GLY A 24 -1.58 1.96 17.17
C GLY A 24 -1.31 3.45 17.33
N CYS A 25 -1.50 4.24 16.26
CA CYS A 25 -1.29 5.69 16.30
C CYS A 25 -2.50 6.39 16.95
N THR A 26 -2.26 7.21 17.95
CA THR A 26 -3.18 8.29 18.34
C THR A 26 -2.44 9.61 18.20
N ASP A 27 -3.07 10.58 17.52
CA ASP A 27 -2.63 11.98 17.45
C ASP A 27 -1.26 12.24 16.80
N GLU A 28 -1.06 11.81 15.54
CA GLU A 28 0.10 12.14 14.67
C GLU A 28 1.51 11.93 15.29
N THR A 29 1.60 11.23 16.42
CA THR A 29 2.82 11.04 17.18
C THR A 29 3.13 9.55 17.26
N PHE A 30 4.36 9.20 16.90
CA PHE A 30 4.88 7.84 17.01
C PHE A 30 5.95 7.82 18.10
N ILE A 31 5.84 6.88 19.04
CA ILE A 31 6.82 6.69 20.10
C ILE A 31 7.87 5.70 19.59
N ILE A 32 9.10 6.17 19.46
CA ILE A 32 10.26 5.35 19.13
C ILE A 32 10.99 4.98 20.41
N ARG A 33 11.30 3.68 20.59
CA ARG A 33 12.22 3.26 21.63
C ARG A 33 13.65 3.61 21.23
N GLU A 34 14.43 4.12 22.18
CA GLU A 34 15.84 4.51 21.95
C GLU A 34 16.67 3.34 21.41
N THR A 35 16.42 2.13 21.90
CA THR A 35 17.09 0.92 21.41
C THR A 35 16.83 0.69 19.92
N GLN A 36 15.60 0.89 19.46
CA GLN A 36 15.25 0.77 18.04
C GLN A 36 15.88 1.90 17.22
N ALA A 37 15.93 3.11 17.75
CA ALA A 37 16.61 4.21 17.06
C ALA A 37 18.10 3.91 16.88
N ILE A 38 18.76 3.44 17.95
CA ILE A 38 20.19 3.13 17.94
C ILE A 38 20.50 1.97 16.97
N THR A 39 19.70 0.90 16.98
CA THR A 39 19.91 -0.24 16.05
C THR A 39 19.74 0.17 14.60
N PHE A 40 18.71 0.96 14.28
CA PHE A 40 18.48 1.45 12.92
C PHE A 40 19.57 2.42 12.44
N ALA A 41 20.03 3.33 13.32
CA ALA A 41 21.09 4.27 12.97
C ALA A 41 22.44 3.60 12.70
N LEU A 42 22.67 2.44 13.31
CA LEU A 42 23.90 1.66 13.19
C LEU A 42 23.80 0.52 12.17
N GLU A 43 22.66 0.38 11.50
CA GLU A 43 22.38 -0.69 10.53
C GLU A 43 22.65 -2.09 11.12
N ILE A 44 22.33 -2.30 12.40
CA ILE A 44 22.52 -3.59 13.07
C ILE A 44 21.40 -4.53 12.60
N GLU A 45 21.75 -5.56 11.84
CA GLU A 45 20.79 -6.54 11.34
C GLU A 45 20.44 -7.58 12.42
N SER A 46 19.24 -8.15 12.38
CA SER A 46 18.82 -9.18 13.33
C SER A 46 19.73 -10.42 13.30
N GLY A 47 20.31 -10.74 12.14
CA GLY A 47 21.28 -11.82 11.97
C GLY A 47 22.62 -11.59 12.67
N ASP A 48 23.01 -10.33 12.89
CA ASP A 48 24.26 -9.99 13.61
C ASP A 48 24.14 -10.27 15.12
N VAL A 49 22.91 -10.23 15.64
CA VAL A 49 22.60 -10.39 17.07
C VAL A 49 22.22 -11.85 17.41
N GLU A 50 21.85 -12.65 16.40
CA GLU A 50 21.33 -14.03 16.52
C GLU A 50 22.30 -15.03 17.18
N ASN A 51 23.61 -14.74 17.24
CA ASN A 51 24.60 -15.62 17.88
C ASN A 51 25.50 -14.91 18.89
N SER A 52 25.32 -13.60 19.09
CA SER A 52 26.31 -12.74 19.74
C SER A 52 25.68 -11.42 20.19
N PRO A 53 25.13 -11.36 21.42
CA PRO A 53 24.40 -10.18 21.89
C PRO A 53 25.29 -8.94 22.00
N ILE A 54 24.68 -7.77 21.76
CA ILE A 54 25.34 -6.46 21.85
C ILE A 54 24.82 -5.74 23.09
N ALA A 55 25.73 -5.14 23.86
CA ALA A 55 25.38 -4.30 25.00
C ALA A 55 25.38 -2.82 24.57
N VAL A 56 24.25 -2.14 24.75
CA VAL A 56 24.12 -0.71 24.50
C VAL A 56 24.05 0.02 25.84
N VAL A 57 25.00 0.93 26.06
CA VAL A 57 25.14 1.70 27.29
C VAL A 57 24.81 3.15 26.97
N VAL A 58 23.72 3.67 27.54
CA VAL A 58 23.39 5.09 27.53
C VAL A 58 23.65 5.63 28.94
N PRO A 59 24.77 6.36 29.17
CA PRO A 59 25.12 6.89 30.48
C PRO A 59 24.00 7.76 31.04
N ASP A 60 23.76 7.64 32.35
CA ASP A 60 22.72 8.35 33.11
C ASP A 60 21.27 7.93 32.83
N GLU A 61 21.03 6.97 31.94
CA GLU A 61 19.70 6.44 31.60
C GLU A 61 19.61 4.92 31.84
N PHE A 62 20.03 4.08 30.89
CA PHE A 62 19.86 2.63 30.98
C PHE A 62 20.97 1.85 30.27
N THR A 63 21.16 0.59 30.68
CA THR A 63 21.93 -0.41 29.92
C THR A 63 21.01 -1.45 29.32
N TYR A 64 21.07 -1.59 28.00
CA TYR A 64 20.26 -2.51 27.22
C TYR A 64 21.11 -3.68 26.71
N ILE A 65 20.54 -4.88 26.74
CA ILE A 65 21.06 -6.01 25.96
C ILE A 65 20.12 -6.25 24.79
N LEU A 66 20.67 -6.19 23.59
CA LEU A 66 19.98 -6.53 22.36
C LEU A 66 20.05 -8.06 22.15
N GLY A 67 18.89 -8.71 22.07
CA GLY A 67 18.73 -10.12 21.72
C GLY A 67 18.26 -10.34 20.28
N GLU A 68 18.11 -11.62 19.89
CA GLU A 68 17.87 -12.08 18.50
C GLU A 68 16.64 -11.43 17.85
N ASP A 69 15.55 -11.21 18.60
CA ASP A 69 14.28 -10.66 18.09
C ASP A 69 14.19 -9.12 18.16
N SER A 70 15.32 -8.40 18.24
CA SER A 70 15.35 -6.96 18.61
C SER A 70 14.68 -6.67 19.97
N SER A 71 14.48 -7.71 20.79
CA SER A 71 13.96 -7.61 22.14
C SER A 71 15.08 -7.08 23.04
N SER A 72 14.87 -5.88 23.60
CA SER A 72 15.81 -5.27 24.54
C SER A 72 15.46 -5.69 25.97
N VAL A 73 16.38 -6.38 26.65
CA VAL A 73 16.27 -6.58 28.10
C VAL A 73 16.95 -5.40 28.77
N VAL A 74 16.18 -4.60 29.53
CA VAL A 74 16.74 -3.57 30.41
C VAL A 74 17.44 -4.29 31.54
N VAL A 75 18.76 -4.12 31.65
CA VAL A 75 19.52 -4.88 32.63
C VAL A 75 19.60 -4.17 33.97
N VAL A 76 19.70 -2.85 34.06
CA VAL A 76 19.63 -2.09 35.34
C VAL A 76 19.24 -0.61 35.13
N ASP A 77 18.49 -0.04 36.09
CA ASP A 77 17.85 1.29 36.12
C ASP A 77 18.75 2.44 36.62
N THR A 78 19.99 2.19 37.08
CA THR A 78 21.01 3.23 37.39
C THR A 78 22.26 2.57 37.98
N PHE A 79 23.40 2.62 37.29
CA PHE A 79 24.70 2.28 37.88
C PHE A 79 25.45 3.58 38.23
N PRO A 80 25.66 3.91 39.51
CA PRO A 80 26.55 5.01 39.86
C PRO A 80 28.00 4.63 39.50
N PRO A 81 28.83 5.60 39.09
CA PRO A 81 30.24 5.36 38.83
C PRO A 81 30.97 4.82 40.09
N PRO A 82 31.92 3.87 39.94
CA PRO A 82 32.44 3.34 38.67
C PRO A 82 31.53 2.27 38.06
N PHE A 83 31.26 2.42 36.76
CA PHE A 83 30.49 1.47 35.95
C PHE A 83 31.21 0.11 35.88
N ASN A 84 30.56 -0.94 36.37
CA ASN A 84 31.04 -2.31 36.30
C ASN A 84 30.08 -3.17 35.46
N LEU A 85 30.54 -3.60 34.28
CA LEU A 85 29.81 -4.43 33.33
C LEU A 85 30.14 -5.93 33.47
N ASP A 86 31.08 -6.31 34.34
CA ASP A 86 31.48 -7.71 34.54
C ASP A 86 30.31 -8.65 34.86
N PRO A 87 29.31 -8.28 35.69
CA PRO A 87 28.15 -9.14 35.97
C PRO A 87 27.27 -9.40 34.73
N ILE A 88 27.18 -8.39 33.86
CA ILE A 88 26.37 -8.44 32.63
C ILE A 88 27.08 -9.33 31.60
N ILE A 89 28.38 -9.11 31.41
CA ILE A 89 29.24 -9.86 30.49
C ILE A 89 29.41 -11.32 30.92
N ALA A 90 29.38 -11.61 32.23
CA ALA A 90 29.44 -12.98 32.72
C ALA A 90 28.17 -13.77 32.40
N LYS A 91 27.01 -13.10 32.35
CA LYS A 91 25.70 -13.72 32.13
C LYS A 91 25.31 -13.77 30.65
N HIS A 92 25.73 -12.77 29.88
CA HIS A 92 25.42 -12.62 28.47
C HIS A 92 26.73 -12.60 27.69
N ASN A 93 26.89 -13.49 26.71
CA ASN A 93 28.13 -13.61 25.95
C ASN A 93 28.30 -12.45 24.95
N ILE A 94 28.55 -11.24 25.48
CA ILE A 94 28.54 -9.99 24.72
C ILE A 94 29.68 -9.95 23.70
N TRP A 95 29.33 -9.62 22.47
CA TRP A 95 30.27 -9.49 21.36
C TRP A 95 30.85 -8.08 21.21
N GLU A 96 30.03 -7.06 21.41
CA GLU A 96 30.42 -5.65 21.31
C GLU A 96 29.68 -4.81 22.36
N ILE A 97 30.34 -3.77 22.85
CA ILE A 97 29.75 -2.75 23.72
C ILE A 97 29.65 -1.44 22.93
N ILE A 98 28.46 -0.89 22.83
CA ILE A 98 28.20 0.42 22.24
C ILE A 98 27.91 1.40 23.37
N VAL A 99 28.72 2.45 23.49
CA VAL A 99 28.53 3.51 24.47
C VAL A 99 28.03 4.76 23.76
N VAL A 100 26.79 5.16 24.03
CA VAL A 100 26.13 6.33 23.43
C VAL A 100 26.22 7.50 24.41
N GLN A 101 26.98 8.56 24.11
CA GLN A 101 27.17 9.67 25.06
C GLN A 101 27.25 11.04 24.39
N SER A 102 26.78 12.08 25.10
CA SER A 102 26.85 13.47 24.64
C SER A 102 28.19 14.15 24.91
N SER A 103 28.97 13.60 25.85
CA SER A 103 30.30 14.08 26.22
C SER A 103 31.22 12.91 26.55
N ASP A 104 32.53 13.10 26.41
CA ASP A 104 33.57 12.09 26.67
C ASP A 104 33.75 11.70 28.15
N ARG A 105 32.71 11.87 28.97
CA ARG A 105 32.75 11.66 30.42
C ARG A 105 33.03 10.20 30.78
N LEU A 106 32.64 9.25 29.93
CA LEU A 106 32.92 7.83 30.11
C LEU A 106 33.89 7.33 29.04
N ARG A 107 35.09 6.92 29.47
CA ARG A 107 36.11 6.30 28.61
C ARG A 107 36.70 5.09 29.31
N PHE A 108 36.28 3.91 28.89
CA PHE A 108 36.85 2.62 29.33
C PHE A 108 38.04 2.17 28.48
N GLY A 109 38.45 2.97 27.49
CA GLY A 109 39.42 2.56 26.46
C GLY A 109 38.74 1.81 25.30
N PRO A 110 39.52 1.19 24.39
CA PRO A 110 39.00 0.54 23.19
C PRO A 110 38.41 -0.87 23.44
N VAL A 111 38.70 -1.46 24.60
CA VAL A 111 38.22 -2.80 24.97
C VAL A 111 37.84 -2.89 26.44
N TYR A 112 36.87 -3.75 26.78
CA TYR A 112 36.41 -3.99 28.14
C TYR A 112 36.75 -5.40 28.65
N GLY A 113 37.12 -5.49 29.93
CA GLY A 113 37.30 -6.76 30.66
C GLY A 113 38.45 -7.64 30.16
N THR A 114 38.55 -8.83 30.74
CA THR A 114 39.61 -9.81 30.42
C THR A 114 39.44 -10.45 29.03
N ARG A 115 38.20 -10.50 28.54
CA ARG A 115 37.86 -11.00 27.19
C ARG A 115 38.16 -10.01 26.06
N LYS A 116 38.61 -8.79 26.39
CA LYS A 116 38.92 -7.73 25.42
C LYS A 116 37.76 -7.46 24.45
N ILE A 117 36.56 -7.31 24.98
CA ILE A 117 35.36 -7.03 24.19
C ILE A 117 35.51 -5.63 23.59
N PRO A 118 35.37 -5.46 22.25
CA PRO A 118 35.50 -4.15 21.62
C PRO A 118 34.44 -3.17 22.13
N ILE A 119 34.86 -1.91 22.31
CA ILE A 119 33.97 -0.80 22.66
C ILE A 119 33.89 0.17 21.49
N ARG A 120 32.67 0.40 21.01
CA ARG A 120 32.32 1.47 20.07
C ARG A 120 31.74 2.64 20.84
N TYR A 121 32.21 3.85 20.55
CA TYR A 121 31.67 5.08 21.13
C TYR A 121 30.87 5.81 20.06
N GLU A 122 29.62 6.13 20.38
CA GLU A 122 28.72 6.87 19.53
C GLU A 122 28.25 8.14 20.23
N SER A 123 28.02 9.19 19.45
CA SER A 123 27.43 10.41 20.00
C SER A 123 25.94 10.21 20.25
N SER A 124 25.40 10.87 21.28
CA SER A 124 23.96 10.83 21.62
C SER A 124 23.04 11.30 20.49
N ASP A 125 23.57 12.02 19.49
CA ASP A 125 22.83 12.39 18.28
C ASP A 125 22.39 11.18 17.43
N ILE A 126 22.96 10.00 17.69
CA ILE A 126 22.61 8.75 17.02
C ILE A 126 21.16 8.33 17.29
N ILE A 127 20.62 8.66 18.47
CA ILE A 127 19.22 8.41 18.81
C ILE A 127 18.32 9.28 17.91
N ALA A 128 18.67 10.55 17.72
CA ALA A 128 17.93 11.45 16.84
C ALA A 128 18.05 11.05 15.37
N ARG A 129 19.25 10.63 14.90
CA ARG A 129 19.45 10.09 13.55
C ARG A 129 18.61 8.84 13.31
N GLY A 130 18.65 7.91 14.23
CA GLY A 130 17.86 6.68 14.18
C GLY A 130 16.37 6.94 14.18
N ALA A 131 15.92 7.86 15.04
CA ALA A 131 14.54 8.31 15.06
C ALA A 131 14.14 8.98 13.74
N ALA A 132 15.01 9.77 13.12
CA ALA A 132 14.75 10.38 11.82
C ALA A 132 14.72 9.36 10.67
N ILE A 133 15.61 8.36 10.68
CA ILE A 133 15.61 7.25 9.70
C ILE A 133 14.34 6.44 9.87
N MET A 134 14.00 6.04 11.09
CA MET A 134 12.77 5.30 11.36
C MET A 134 11.53 6.14 11.09
N ALA A 135 11.53 7.44 11.34
CA ALA A 135 10.47 8.34 10.90
C ALA A 135 10.37 8.36 9.38
N THR A 136 11.50 8.35 8.66
CA THR A 136 11.54 8.32 7.19
C THR A 136 11.10 6.98 6.61
N LEU A 137 11.28 5.88 7.35
CA LEU A 137 10.82 4.54 6.98
C LEU A 137 9.37 4.26 7.41
N ALA A 138 8.93 4.85 8.53
CA ALA A 138 7.56 4.82 9.04
C ALA A 138 6.65 5.78 8.26
N LEU A 139 7.22 6.87 7.75
CA LEU A 139 6.66 7.57 6.61
C LEU A 139 6.80 6.62 5.43
N PRO A 140 5.71 6.07 4.87
CA PRO A 140 5.81 5.25 3.68
C PRO A 140 6.59 6.02 2.61
N GLU A 141 7.51 5.33 1.93
CA GLU A 141 8.25 5.84 0.77
C GLU A 141 7.30 6.61 -0.18
N ALA A 142 7.54 7.92 -0.34
CA ALA A 142 6.67 8.85 -1.08
C ALA A 142 5.24 8.94 -0.48
N PRO A 143 4.55 10.09 -0.57
CA PRO A 143 3.17 10.18 -0.09
C PRO A 143 2.36 9.03 -0.67
N VAL A 144 1.71 8.24 0.21
CA VAL A 144 0.76 7.21 -0.18
C VAL A 144 -0.18 7.84 -1.19
N SER A 145 -0.05 7.40 -2.44
CA SER A 145 -0.93 7.86 -3.48
C SER A 145 -2.23 7.09 -3.32
N ILE A 146 -3.33 7.80 -3.14
CA ILE A 146 -4.65 7.20 -3.21
C ILE A 146 -5.25 7.42 -4.59
N LEU A 147 -6.11 6.51 -5.02
CA LEU A 147 -6.91 6.67 -6.21
C LEU A 147 -8.12 7.59 -5.89
N PRO A 148 -8.26 8.79 -6.46
CA PRO A 148 -9.30 9.73 -6.02
C PRO A 148 -10.73 9.33 -6.45
N LEU A 149 -10.87 8.62 -7.57
CA LEU A 149 -12.15 8.15 -8.12
C LEU A 149 -12.06 6.67 -8.45
N ALA A 150 -13.14 5.93 -8.23
CA ALA A 150 -13.18 4.50 -8.52
C ALA A 150 -12.95 4.23 -10.01
N LEU A 151 -12.28 3.12 -10.32
CA LEU A 151 -12.15 2.61 -11.68
C LEU A 151 -13.07 1.41 -11.86
N GLY A 152 -13.87 1.47 -12.91
CA GLY A 152 -14.83 0.44 -13.28
C GLY A 152 -14.64 -0.05 -14.70
N VAL A 153 -15.12 -1.26 -14.95
CA VAL A 153 -15.21 -1.89 -16.27
C VAL A 153 -16.63 -1.76 -16.80
N VAL A 154 -16.78 -1.47 -18.09
CA VAL A 154 -18.08 -1.43 -18.76
C VAL A 154 -18.49 -2.85 -19.15
N LEU A 155 -19.68 -3.24 -18.72
CA LEU A 155 -20.35 -4.49 -19.03
C LEU A 155 -21.53 -4.24 -19.97
N HIS A 156 -22.11 -5.32 -20.50
CA HIS A 156 -23.39 -5.29 -21.21
C HIS A 156 -24.47 -4.53 -20.43
N GLY A 157 -25.41 -3.93 -21.16
CA GLY A 157 -26.41 -3.02 -20.61
C GLY A 157 -25.87 -1.61 -20.36
N SER A 158 -24.66 -1.29 -20.83
CA SER A 158 -23.95 -0.04 -20.49
C SER A 158 -23.77 0.13 -18.97
N LEU A 159 -23.60 -0.98 -18.26
CA LEU A 159 -23.41 -1.01 -16.83
C LEU A 159 -21.93 -0.81 -16.50
N SER A 160 -21.62 0.06 -15.55
CA SER A 160 -20.28 0.22 -15.00
C SER A 160 -20.16 -0.62 -13.73
N HIS A 161 -19.22 -1.56 -13.70
CA HIS A 161 -18.90 -2.36 -12.52
C HIS A 161 -17.56 -1.91 -11.93
N ILE A 162 -17.56 -1.49 -10.65
CA ILE A 162 -16.35 -1.01 -9.97
C ILE A 162 -15.40 -2.19 -9.73
N VAL A 163 -14.14 -2.01 -10.14
CA VAL A 163 -13.06 -3.01 -9.97
C VAL A 163 -12.04 -2.54 -8.93
N ILE A 164 -11.71 -1.24 -8.95
CA ILE A 164 -10.84 -0.62 -7.94
C ILE A 164 -11.64 0.51 -7.30
N PRO A 165 -11.97 0.44 -5.98
CA PRO A 165 -12.75 1.47 -5.33
C PRO A 165 -11.96 2.78 -5.20
N SER A 166 -12.68 3.89 -5.03
CA SER A 166 -12.06 5.18 -4.67
C SER A 166 -11.33 5.06 -3.34
N PHE A 167 -10.31 5.89 -3.16
CA PHE A 167 -9.39 5.94 -2.03
C PHE A 167 -8.53 4.69 -1.83
N SER A 168 -8.49 3.78 -2.80
CA SER A 168 -7.57 2.65 -2.74
C SER A 168 -6.12 3.11 -2.79
N VAL A 169 -5.27 2.43 -2.03
CA VAL A 169 -3.82 2.69 -1.95
C VAL A 169 -3.12 2.23 -3.23
N LEU A 170 -2.31 3.10 -3.82
CA LEU A 170 -1.53 2.84 -5.03
C LEU A 170 -0.03 2.63 -4.69
N PRO A 171 0.68 1.75 -5.43
CA PRO A 171 0.24 1.05 -6.64
C PRO A 171 -0.67 -0.14 -6.33
N GLN A 172 -1.62 -0.44 -7.22
CA GLN A 172 -2.56 -1.55 -7.05
C GLN A 172 -2.76 -2.33 -8.35
N GLN A 173 -2.94 -3.64 -8.21
CA GLN A 173 -3.26 -4.55 -9.31
C GLN A 173 -4.47 -5.40 -8.93
N VAL A 174 -5.47 -5.43 -9.79
CA VAL A 174 -6.67 -6.28 -9.63
C VAL A 174 -6.83 -7.18 -10.85
N LYS A 175 -7.16 -8.45 -10.58
CA LYS A 175 -7.46 -9.45 -11.61
C LYS A 175 -8.91 -9.86 -11.50
N PHE A 176 -9.59 -9.91 -12.63
CA PHE A 176 -10.98 -10.33 -12.73
C PHE A 176 -11.22 -10.97 -14.09
N THR A 177 -12.26 -11.80 -14.18
CA THR A 177 -12.51 -12.58 -15.39
C THR A 177 -13.82 -12.12 -16.03
N LEU A 178 -13.76 -11.86 -17.34
CA LEU A 178 -14.90 -11.51 -18.18
C LEU A 178 -15.23 -12.66 -19.12
N THR A 179 -16.38 -12.56 -19.80
CA THR A 179 -16.79 -13.50 -20.85
C THR A 179 -17.69 -12.84 -21.89
N THR A 180 -17.92 -13.56 -22.98
CA THR A 180 -18.72 -13.12 -24.12
C THR A 180 -20.21 -13.09 -23.79
N VAL A 181 -20.93 -12.18 -24.44
CA VAL A 181 -22.38 -11.97 -24.26
C VAL A 181 -23.17 -12.62 -25.39
N HIS A 182 -22.62 -12.64 -26.59
CA HIS A 182 -23.27 -13.18 -27.79
C HIS A 182 -22.71 -14.55 -28.19
N PRO A 183 -23.52 -15.43 -28.80
CA PRO A 183 -23.02 -16.66 -29.40
C PRO A 183 -22.10 -16.35 -30.59
N ASN A 184 -21.00 -17.10 -30.71
CA ASN A 184 -20.01 -16.93 -31.77
C ASN A 184 -19.35 -15.54 -31.84
N GLN A 185 -19.35 -14.82 -30.72
CA GLN A 185 -18.72 -13.50 -30.60
C GLN A 185 -17.21 -13.59 -30.86
N ARG A 186 -16.73 -12.87 -31.89
CA ARG A 186 -15.31 -12.90 -32.32
C ARG A 186 -14.48 -11.72 -31.82
N LYS A 187 -15.11 -10.75 -31.16
CA LYS A 187 -14.48 -9.52 -30.66
C LYS A 187 -14.99 -9.25 -29.25
N ALA A 188 -14.15 -8.70 -28.39
CA ALA A 188 -14.55 -8.26 -27.06
C ALA A 188 -13.89 -6.91 -26.75
N ALA A 189 -14.64 -6.01 -26.13
CA ALA A 189 -14.15 -4.72 -25.68
C ALA A 189 -14.09 -4.69 -24.15
N VAL A 190 -12.90 -4.44 -23.61
CA VAL A 190 -12.67 -4.15 -22.20
C VAL A 190 -12.49 -2.65 -22.07
N GLU A 191 -13.56 -1.96 -21.72
CA GLU A 191 -13.56 -0.51 -21.54
C GLU A 191 -13.48 -0.17 -20.05
N ILE A 192 -12.54 0.70 -19.70
CA ILE A 192 -12.34 1.20 -18.34
C ILE A 192 -12.84 2.64 -18.26
N ARG A 193 -13.65 2.90 -17.24
CA ARG A 193 -14.16 4.23 -16.89
C ARG A 193 -13.84 4.58 -15.45
N GLU A 194 -13.82 5.87 -15.15
CA GLU A 194 -13.54 6.44 -13.85
C GLU A 194 -14.79 7.19 -13.35
N GLY A 195 -15.26 6.81 -12.15
CA GLY A 195 -16.48 7.36 -11.55
C GLY A 195 -17.25 6.32 -10.74
N LEU A 196 -18.28 6.78 -10.03
CA LEU A 196 -19.07 5.98 -9.09
C LEU A 196 -20.48 5.64 -9.62
N ARG A 197 -20.87 6.18 -10.77
CA ARG A 197 -22.22 6.01 -11.32
C ARG A 197 -22.42 4.61 -11.88
N ALA A 198 -23.63 4.07 -11.78
CA ALA A 198 -23.96 2.75 -12.34
C ALA A 198 -23.99 2.74 -13.88
N ARG A 199 -24.42 3.84 -14.51
CA ARG A 199 -24.45 3.98 -15.97
C ARG A 199 -23.06 4.36 -16.49
N ALA A 200 -22.54 3.59 -17.43
CA ALA A 200 -21.21 3.84 -18.00
C ALA A 200 -21.10 5.25 -18.60
N VAL A 201 -22.14 5.72 -19.30
CA VAL A 201 -22.18 7.04 -19.97
C VAL A 201 -21.98 8.23 -19.02
N ASP A 202 -22.33 8.06 -17.74
CA ASP A 202 -22.24 9.11 -16.73
C ASP A 202 -20.84 9.15 -16.06
N ASN A 203 -19.98 8.16 -16.34
CA ASN A 203 -18.60 8.08 -15.87
C ASN A 203 -17.61 8.56 -16.94
N ARG A 204 -16.43 9.01 -16.50
CA ARG A 204 -15.35 9.48 -17.37
C ARG A 204 -14.67 8.31 -18.09
N PHE A 205 -14.53 8.39 -19.41
CA PHE A 205 -13.76 7.41 -20.18
C PHE A 205 -12.26 7.48 -19.86
N VAL A 206 -11.61 6.32 -19.67
CA VAL A 206 -10.16 6.22 -19.45
C VAL A 206 -9.48 5.53 -20.64
N THR A 207 -9.86 4.29 -20.93
CA THR A 207 -9.26 3.52 -22.03
C THR A 207 -10.17 2.39 -22.48
N ILE A 208 -9.90 1.85 -23.67
CA ILE A 208 -10.56 0.67 -24.22
C ILE A 208 -9.56 -0.26 -24.87
N LEU A 209 -9.60 -1.53 -24.46
CA LEU A 209 -8.84 -2.61 -25.05
C LEU A 209 -9.78 -3.48 -25.89
N ARG A 210 -9.50 -3.64 -27.18
CA ARG A 210 -10.29 -4.49 -28.07
C ARG A 210 -9.53 -5.77 -28.41
N LEU A 211 -10.09 -6.90 -28.02
CA LEU A 211 -9.65 -8.24 -28.41
C LEU A 211 -10.32 -8.63 -29.72
N TYR A 212 -9.55 -9.25 -30.63
CA TYR A 212 -10.04 -9.71 -31.93
C TYR A 212 -9.71 -11.20 -32.13
N HIS A 213 -10.52 -11.84 -32.97
CA HIS A 213 -10.41 -13.26 -33.34
C HIS A 213 -10.58 -14.23 -32.16
N ILE A 214 -11.52 -13.92 -31.27
CA ILE A 214 -11.96 -14.87 -30.24
C ILE A 214 -12.58 -16.10 -30.96
N PRO A 215 -12.21 -17.34 -30.57
CA PRO A 215 -12.81 -18.54 -31.14
C PRO A 215 -14.34 -18.52 -31.03
N PRO A 216 -15.09 -18.95 -32.07
CA PRO A 216 -16.55 -19.01 -31.98
C PRO A 216 -16.97 -20.06 -30.95
N ALA A 217 -17.68 -19.63 -29.92
CA ALA A 217 -18.22 -20.50 -28.88
C ALA A 217 -19.58 -19.98 -28.38
N PRO A 218 -20.33 -20.79 -27.59
CA PRO A 218 -21.55 -20.32 -26.95
C PRO A 218 -21.31 -19.09 -26.07
N ALA A 219 -22.32 -18.24 -25.89
CA ALA A 219 -22.22 -17.09 -24.99
C ALA A 219 -21.83 -17.53 -23.58
N GLY A 220 -20.95 -16.78 -22.91
CA GLY A 220 -20.52 -17.03 -21.54
C GLY A 220 -19.53 -18.18 -21.34
N SER A 221 -19.05 -18.81 -22.42
CA SER A 221 -18.21 -20.02 -22.33
C SER A 221 -16.71 -19.72 -22.30
N ILE A 222 -16.26 -18.62 -22.90
CA ILE A 222 -14.84 -18.29 -23.03
C ILE A 222 -14.45 -17.34 -21.89
N PRO A 223 -13.54 -17.73 -20.99
CA PRO A 223 -12.99 -16.82 -20.00
C PRO A 223 -11.98 -15.87 -20.64
N ILE A 224 -12.05 -14.60 -20.26
CA ILE A 224 -11.12 -13.54 -20.61
C ILE A 224 -10.58 -12.98 -19.30
N GLU A 225 -9.34 -13.33 -18.96
CA GLU A 225 -8.68 -12.83 -17.76
C GLU A 225 -8.20 -11.41 -17.99
N VAL A 226 -8.72 -10.47 -17.21
CA VAL A 226 -8.35 -9.06 -17.27
C VAL A 226 -7.55 -8.71 -16.02
N THR A 227 -6.43 -8.05 -16.24
CA THR A 227 -5.56 -7.50 -15.21
C THR A 227 -5.55 -5.98 -15.38
N LEU A 228 -6.04 -5.28 -14.37
CA LEU A 228 -5.98 -3.82 -14.27
C LEU A 228 -4.87 -3.45 -13.29
N THR A 229 -3.88 -2.70 -13.76
CA THR A 229 -2.76 -2.22 -12.96
C THR A 229 -2.76 -0.71 -12.94
N VAL A 230 -2.66 -0.12 -11.76
CA VAL A 230 -2.58 1.32 -11.55
C VAL A 230 -1.27 1.63 -10.83
N GLU A 231 -0.43 2.44 -11.46
CA GLU A 231 0.85 2.87 -10.90
C GLU A 231 0.67 3.96 -9.83
N ARG A 232 1.75 4.23 -9.08
CA ARG A 232 1.81 5.33 -8.10
C ARG A 232 1.35 6.65 -8.74
N ASN A 233 0.70 7.51 -7.96
CA ASN A 233 0.17 8.81 -8.38
C ASN A 233 -0.84 8.74 -9.53
N ASN A 234 -1.49 7.57 -9.72
CA ASN A 234 -2.35 7.28 -10.86
C ASN A 234 -1.68 7.61 -12.20
N LYS A 235 -0.34 7.54 -12.25
CA LYS A 235 0.45 8.04 -13.40
C LYS A 235 0.14 7.24 -14.66
N ARG A 236 -0.04 5.93 -14.53
CA ARG A 236 -0.32 5.04 -15.65
C ARG A 236 -1.37 4.02 -15.23
N VAL A 237 -2.36 3.85 -16.09
CA VAL A 237 -3.36 2.78 -15.98
C VAL A 237 -3.11 1.81 -17.12
N THR A 238 -2.83 0.56 -16.77
CA THR A 238 -2.55 -0.52 -17.72
C THR A 238 -3.65 -1.56 -17.64
N VAL A 239 -4.21 -1.92 -18.80
CA VAL A 239 -5.20 -2.97 -18.94
C VAL A 239 -4.58 -4.06 -19.79
N LYS A 240 -4.43 -5.24 -19.21
CA LYS A 240 -4.00 -6.45 -19.90
C LYS A 240 -5.17 -7.42 -19.94
N ALA A 241 -5.46 -8.02 -21.09
CA ALA A 241 -6.47 -9.04 -21.23
C ALA A 241 -5.90 -10.28 -21.93
N VAL A 242 -6.20 -11.45 -21.40
CA VAL A 242 -5.76 -12.76 -21.90
C VAL A 242 -6.98 -13.62 -22.14
N GLU A 243 -7.18 -14.08 -23.37
CA GLU A 243 -8.23 -15.03 -23.71
C GLU A 243 -7.73 -16.47 -23.54
N THR A 244 -8.37 -17.23 -22.66
CA THR A 244 -7.79 -18.48 -22.12
C THR A 244 -7.69 -19.62 -23.12
N LEU A 245 -8.57 -19.73 -24.14
CA LEU A 245 -8.54 -20.85 -25.09
C LEU A 245 -7.51 -20.66 -26.20
N SER A 246 -7.38 -19.47 -26.78
CA SER A 246 -6.36 -19.22 -27.80
C SER A 246 -5.02 -18.78 -27.21
N GLY A 247 -4.97 -18.41 -25.93
CA GLY A 247 -3.78 -17.89 -25.25
C GLY A 247 -3.36 -16.51 -25.74
N ARG A 248 -4.22 -15.83 -26.51
CA ARG A 248 -3.93 -14.49 -27.02
C ARG A 248 -4.00 -13.47 -25.90
N GLU A 249 -2.93 -12.71 -25.77
CA GLU A 249 -2.84 -11.57 -24.87
C GLU A 249 -2.76 -10.26 -25.64
N LEU A 250 -3.45 -9.24 -25.14
CA LEU A 250 -3.27 -7.86 -25.57
C LEU A 250 -3.16 -6.97 -24.33
N GLU A 251 -2.43 -5.87 -24.48
CA GLU A 251 -2.26 -4.88 -23.44
C GLU A 251 -2.43 -3.49 -24.04
N THR A 252 -3.05 -2.59 -23.27
CA THR A 252 -3.05 -1.16 -23.53
C THR A 252 -2.71 -0.42 -22.25
N SER A 253 -2.03 0.72 -22.37
CA SER A 253 -1.76 1.59 -21.24
C SER A 253 -2.05 3.04 -21.61
N VAL A 254 -2.54 3.80 -20.64
CA VAL A 254 -2.78 5.23 -20.76
C VAL A 254 -1.92 5.95 -19.73
N ASP A 255 -1.07 6.85 -20.23
CA ASP A 255 -0.32 7.78 -19.40
C ASP A 255 -1.24 8.94 -19.00
N ARG A 256 -1.32 9.19 -17.69
CA ARG A 256 -2.10 10.26 -17.07
C ARG A 256 -1.18 11.34 -16.49
N SER A 257 0.14 11.24 -16.68
CA SER A 257 1.08 12.26 -16.23
C SER A 257 0.74 13.61 -16.88
N GLY A 258 0.43 14.61 -16.04
CA GLY A 258 0.05 15.96 -16.45
C GLY A 258 -1.46 16.22 -16.58
N LEU A 259 -2.32 15.21 -16.42
CA LEU A 259 -3.77 15.41 -16.35
C LEU A 259 -4.21 15.61 -14.89
N ALA A 260 -4.05 16.84 -14.38
CA ALA A 260 -4.74 17.23 -13.16
C ALA A 260 -6.26 17.14 -13.40
N TYR A 261 -7.01 16.72 -12.38
CA TYR A 261 -8.47 16.94 -12.42
C TYR A 261 -8.71 18.45 -12.47
N GLU A 262 -9.65 18.89 -13.30
CA GLU A 262 -10.12 20.26 -13.23
C GLU A 262 -10.70 20.51 -11.83
N GLU A 263 -10.51 21.73 -11.33
CA GLU A 263 -11.00 22.15 -10.02
C GLU A 263 -12.53 21.94 -9.94
N GLY A 264 -13.03 21.32 -8.87
CA GLY A 264 -14.46 20.99 -8.72
C GLY A 264 -14.89 19.63 -9.26
N VAL A 265 -14.10 18.97 -10.12
CA VAL A 265 -14.52 17.68 -10.73
C VAL A 265 -14.62 16.58 -9.68
N LEU A 266 -13.68 16.52 -8.73
CA LEU A 266 -13.69 15.50 -7.69
C LEU A 266 -14.88 15.66 -6.75
N GLU A 267 -15.17 16.88 -6.26
CA GLU A 267 -16.34 17.11 -5.40
C GLU A 267 -17.65 16.84 -6.14
N SER A 268 -17.74 17.24 -7.41
CA SER A 268 -18.94 17.01 -8.22
C SER A 268 -19.23 15.52 -8.45
N GLN A 269 -18.20 14.72 -8.68
CA GLN A 269 -18.33 13.27 -8.92
C GLN A 269 -18.65 12.51 -7.63
N GLN A 270 -18.07 12.92 -6.50
CA GLN A 270 -18.40 12.36 -5.18
C GLN A 270 -19.86 12.68 -4.80
N ALA A 271 -20.27 13.94 -4.92
CA ALA A 271 -21.65 14.35 -4.66
C ALA A 271 -22.65 13.68 -5.61
N ALA A 272 -22.25 13.42 -6.86
CA ALA A 272 -23.09 12.66 -7.80
C ALA A 272 -23.30 11.22 -7.34
N GLY A 273 -22.27 10.54 -6.82
CA GLY A 273 -22.40 9.18 -6.29
C GLY A 273 -23.47 9.07 -5.19
N GLU A 274 -23.44 10.00 -4.23
CA GLU A 274 -24.42 10.04 -3.13
C GLU A 274 -25.82 10.43 -3.61
N LYS A 275 -25.91 11.47 -4.44
CA LYS A 275 -27.20 12.01 -4.91
C LYS A 275 -27.97 11.03 -5.78
N TYR A 276 -27.27 10.26 -6.60
CA TYR A 276 -27.87 9.37 -7.59
C TYR A 276 -27.92 7.91 -7.13
N TYR A 277 -27.63 7.64 -5.85
CA TYR A 277 -27.59 6.27 -5.30
C TYR A 277 -28.87 5.46 -5.58
N GLU A 278 -30.06 6.02 -5.30
CA GLU A 278 -31.33 5.34 -5.54
C GLU A 278 -31.61 5.12 -7.03
N GLU A 279 -31.30 6.10 -7.89
CA GLU A 279 -31.48 5.98 -9.34
C GLU A 279 -30.55 4.89 -9.90
N ASP A 280 -29.31 4.86 -9.43
CA ASP A 280 -28.29 3.91 -9.85
C ASP A 280 -28.62 2.49 -9.36
N ALA A 281 -29.21 2.34 -8.16
CA ALA A 281 -29.72 1.06 -7.65
C ALA A 281 -30.91 0.55 -8.50
N GLN A 282 -31.87 1.42 -8.81
CA GLN A 282 -32.99 1.07 -9.70
C GLN A 282 -32.50 0.72 -11.10
N PHE A 283 -31.50 1.44 -11.61
CA PHE A 283 -30.91 1.16 -12.91
C PHE A 283 -30.27 -0.23 -12.94
N ARG A 284 -29.44 -0.58 -11.94
CA ARG A 284 -28.83 -1.92 -11.81
C ARG A 284 -29.89 -3.02 -11.86
N ALA A 285 -30.91 -2.91 -11.02
CA ALA A 285 -32.02 -3.88 -10.99
C ALA A 285 -32.75 -3.97 -12.34
N SER A 286 -33.02 -2.82 -12.97
CA SER A 286 -33.71 -2.79 -14.27
C SER A 286 -32.87 -3.38 -15.41
N VAL A 287 -31.54 -3.22 -15.35
CA VAL A 287 -30.64 -3.82 -16.33
C VAL A 287 -30.70 -5.32 -16.17
N ASP A 288 -30.50 -5.86 -14.97
CA ASP A 288 -30.54 -7.31 -14.71
C ASP A 288 -31.84 -7.96 -15.20
N GLU A 289 -32.98 -7.28 -15.05
CA GLU A 289 -34.28 -7.77 -15.55
C GLU A 289 -34.46 -7.65 -17.07
N LYS A 290 -33.89 -6.63 -17.72
CA LYS A 290 -34.21 -6.24 -19.12
C LYS A 290 -33.10 -6.49 -20.14
N ILE A 291 -32.13 -7.36 -19.87
CA ILE A 291 -31.02 -7.59 -20.81
C ILE A 291 -31.50 -8.32 -22.07
N VAL A 292 -31.97 -7.54 -23.05
CA VAL A 292 -32.22 -8.03 -24.40
C VAL A 292 -30.88 -8.11 -25.10
N ARG A 293 -30.34 -9.33 -25.21
CA ARG A 293 -29.05 -9.62 -25.85
C ARG A 293 -28.93 -8.94 -27.23
N GLU A 294 -30.00 -8.94 -28.01
CA GLU A 294 -30.03 -8.39 -29.39
C GLU A 294 -29.78 -6.87 -29.49
N THR A 295 -29.93 -6.11 -28.41
CA THR A 295 -29.72 -4.64 -28.41
C THR A 295 -28.30 -4.22 -28.02
N GLN A 296 -27.45 -5.18 -27.65
CA GLN A 296 -26.12 -4.92 -27.13
C GLN A 296 -25.08 -4.81 -28.26
N PRO A 297 -23.99 -4.05 -28.06
CA PRO A 297 -22.84 -4.05 -28.97
C PRO A 297 -22.32 -5.47 -29.23
N GLU A 298 -21.84 -5.74 -30.43
CA GLU A 298 -21.31 -7.06 -30.81
C GLU A 298 -20.07 -7.47 -30.00
N ASP A 299 -19.36 -6.49 -29.43
CA ASP A 299 -18.16 -6.67 -28.62
C ASP A 299 -18.41 -6.57 -27.10
N ALA A 300 -19.69 -6.56 -26.68
CA ALA A 300 -20.06 -6.48 -25.27
C ALA A 300 -19.53 -7.67 -24.44
N VAL A 301 -19.21 -7.40 -23.18
CA VAL A 301 -18.65 -8.37 -22.22
C VAL A 301 -19.49 -8.40 -20.94
N GLN A 302 -19.41 -9.51 -20.21
CA GLN A 302 -20.03 -9.69 -18.89
C GLN A 302 -19.04 -10.32 -17.91
N LEU A 303 -19.30 -10.25 -16.61
CA LEU A 303 -18.47 -10.93 -15.62
C LEU A 303 -18.59 -12.45 -15.76
N PHE A 304 -17.47 -13.15 -15.56
CA PHE A 304 -17.44 -14.62 -15.56
C PHE A 304 -17.84 -15.13 -14.17
N GLY A 305 -19.07 -15.62 -14.05
CA GLY A 305 -19.69 -15.98 -12.77
C GLY A 305 -20.43 -14.81 -12.11
N HIS A 306 -21.33 -15.11 -11.16
CA HIS A 306 -21.95 -14.06 -10.34
C HIS A 306 -20.87 -13.47 -9.41
N PRO A 307 -20.80 -12.15 -9.24
CA PRO A 307 -19.81 -11.55 -8.36
C PRO A 307 -20.00 -12.08 -6.93
N SER A 308 -18.92 -12.46 -6.25
CA SER A 308 -18.94 -12.57 -4.80
C SER A 308 -19.21 -11.17 -4.24
N ILE A 309 -20.43 -11.00 -3.72
CA ILE A 309 -20.92 -9.80 -3.04
C ILE A 309 -20.05 -9.58 -1.79
N LYS A 310 -18.94 -8.86 -1.95
CA LYS A 310 -18.17 -8.28 -0.83
C LYS A 310 -18.14 -6.75 -0.89
N HIS A 311 -18.72 -6.15 -1.92
CA HIS A 311 -18.78 -4.70 -2.10
C HIS A 311 -20.06 -4.04 -1.53
N GLU A 312 -20.95 -4.80 -0.87
CA GLU A 312 -22.12 -4.25 -0.18
C GLU A 312 -21.89 -3.97 1.33
N GLU A 313 -20.68 -4.23 1.86
CA GLU A 313 -20.35 -4.02 3.30
C GLU A 313 -19.30 -2.91 3.56
N LEU A 314 -19.12 -1.96 2.64
CA LEU A 314 -18.31 -0.75 2.88
C LEU A 314 -19.17 0.52 2.76
#